data_AF-A0AB36TFR1-F1
#
_entry.id   AF-A0AB36TFR1-F1
#
_cell.length_a   1.000
_cell.length_b   1.000
_cell.length_c   1.000
_cell.angle_alpha   90.00
_cell.angle_beta   90.00
_cell.angle_gamma   90.00
#
_symmetry.space_group_name_H-M   'P 1'
#
loop_
_entity.id
_entity.type
_entity.pdbx_description
1 polymer ?
#
loop_
_entity_poly.entity_id
_entity_poly.type
_entity_poly.pdbx_seq_one_letter_code
_entity_poly.pdbx_strand_id
1 'polypeptide(L)'
;MSYIKERVSYLKGLAEGMKIDDSTNEGKLLKAMIEVLDDIALAVEDIEEVQEQLEEQVDSIDEDLEEFARILFDEEEDDDVLAQIECPHCNKVFDLTEDMIDGDSDSFECPYCHEEIAFEWDCDCEDCSEEEENKE
;
A
#
# COMPACT_ATOMS: atom_id res chain seq x y z
N MET A 1 -21.31 -9.19 22.22
CA MET A 1 -22.67 -8.83 22.68
C MET A 1 -23.03 -7.51 22.05
N SER A 2 -23.77 -7.57 20.95
CA SER A 2 -24.14 -6.37 20.20
C SER A 2 -25.02 -5.45 21.05
N TYR A 3 -24.79 -4.15 20.96
CA TYR A 3 -25.60 -3.10 21.61
C TYR A 3 -27.11 -3.27 21.33
N ILE A 4 -27.45 -3.82 20.16
CA ILE A 4 -28.84 -4.09 19.77
C ILE A 4 -29.44 -5.21 20.63
N LYS A 5 -28.70 -6.30 20.88
CA LYS A 5 -29.17 -7.43 21.71
C LYS A 5 -29.49 -7.01 23.14
N GLU A 6 -28.70 -6.12 23.73
CA GLU A 6 -28.98 -5.55 25.06
C GLU A 6 -30.27 -4.74 25.07
N ARG A 7 -30.49 -3.92 24.04
CA ARG A 7 -31.71 -3.11 23.92
C ARG A 7 -32.95 -3.96 23.70
N VAL A 8 -32.87 -5.02 22.90
CA VAL A 8 -33.99 -5.94 22.70
C VAL A 8 -34.29 -6.71 23.99
N SER A 9 -33.25 -7.14 24.72
CA SER A 9 -33.41 -7.77 26.04
C SER A 9 -34.08 -6.84 27.06
N TYR A 10 -33.74 -5.55 27.05
CA TYR A 10 -34.42 -4.54 27.85
C TYR A 10 -35.91 -4.40 27.49
N LEU A 11 -36.24 -4.37 26.18
CA LEU A 11 -37.62 -4.29 25.71
C LEU A 11 -38.45 -5.53 26.09
N LYS A 12 -37.85 -6.73 26.02
CA LYS A 12 -38.46 -7.97 26.53
C LYS A 12 -38.80 -7.85 28.00
N GLY A 13 -37.84 -7.44 28.84
CA GLY A 13 -38.06 -7.27 30.27
C GLY A 13 -39.12 -6.20 30.59
N LEU A 14 -39.16 -5.11 29.83
CA LEU A 14 -40.19 -4.08 29.97
C LEU A 14 -41.59 -4.62 29.61
N ALA A 15 -41.70 -5.39 28.52
CA ALA A 15 -42.96 -6.01 28.09
C ALA A 15 -43.50 -7.01 29.13
N GLU A 16 -42.62 -7.81 29.74
CA GLU A 16 -42.97 -8.70 30.85
C GLU A 16 -43.45 -7.90 32.08
N GLY A 17 -42.75 -6.82 32.43
CA GLY A 17 -43.09 -5.95 33.55
C GLY A 17 -44.41 -5.19 33.38
N MET A 18 -44.75 -4.84 32.14
CA MET A 18 -46.02 -4.18 31.78
C MET A 18 -47.23 -5.13 31.81
N LYS A 19 -47.01 -6.45 31.90
CA LYS A 19 -48.05 -7.47 31.87
C LYS A 19 -48.97 -7.31 30.65
N ILE A 20 -48.36 -7.20 29.47
CA ILE A 20 -49.10 -7.11 28.21
C ILE A 20 -50.09 -8.28 28.12
N ASP A 21 -51.34 -7.98 27.81
CA ASP A 21 -52.40 -8.99 27.72
C ASP A 21 -52.37 -9.68 26.35
N ASP A 22 -51.86 -10.90 26.36
CA ASP A 22 -51.73 -11.78 25.19
C ASP A 22 -53.07 -12.24 24.60
N SER A 23 -54.19 -11.97 25.27
CA SER A 23 -55.51 -12.26 24.74
C SER A 23 -55.98 -11.20 23.74
N THR A 24 -55.44 -9.98 23.83
CA THR A 24 -55.75 -8.86 22.94
C THR A 24 -54.97 -8.95 21.63
N ASN A 25 -55.49 -8.37 20.56
CA ASN A 25 -54.80 -8.35 19.27
C ASN A 25 -53.54 -7.48 19.34
N GLU A 26 -53.60 -6.38 20.07
CA GLU A 26 -52.51 -5.45 20.32
C GLU A 26 -51.38 -6.13 21.11
N GLY A 27 -51.71 -6.90 22.16
CA GLY A 27 -50.72 -7.62 22.95
C GLY A 27 -50.00 -8.71 22.16
N LYS A 28 -50.74 -9.48 21.34
CA LYS A 28 -50.16 -10.46 20.40
C LYS A 28 -49.21 -9.80 19.40
N LEU A 29 -49.62 -8.66 18.83
CA LEU A 29 -48.79 -7.91 17.89
C LEU A 29 -47.50 -7.42 18.54
N LEU A 30 -47.58 -6.81 19.73
CA LEU A 30 -46.41 -6.31 20.45
C LEU A 30 -45.43 -7.43 20.82
N LYS A 31 -45.92 -8.59 21.24
CA LYS A 31 -45.06 -9.77 21.49
C LYS A 31 -44.36 -10.25 20.22
N ALA A 32 -45.11 -10.42 19.13
CA ALA A 32 -44.54 -10.83 17.86
C ALA A 32 -43.48 -9.82 17.35
N MET A 33 -43.71 -8.52 17.54
CA MET A 33 -42.70 -7.50 17.21
C MET A 33 -41.42 -7.65 18.02
N ILE A 34 -41.53 -7.93 19.33
CA ILE A 34 -40.37 -8.12 20.20
C ILE A 34 -39.60 -9.40 19.85
N GLU A 35 -40.29 -10.47 19.46
CA GLU A 35 -39.67 -11.70 18.95
C GLU A 35 -38.90 -11.43 17.64
N VAL A 36 -39.50 -10.74 16.67
CA VAL A 36 -38.81 -10.37 15.42
C VAL A 36 -37.60 -9.48 15.69
N LEU A 37 -37.68 -8.56 16.66
CA LEU A 37 -36.53 -7.73 17.06
C LEU A 37 -35.39 -8.58 17.65
N ASP A 38 -35.70 -9.68 18.33
CA ASP A 38 -34.70 -10.60 18.87
C ASP A 38 -34.01 -11.39 17.76
N ASP A 39 -34.79 -11.89 16.80
CA ASP A 39 -34.25 -12.56 15.61
C ASP A 39 -33.34 -11.61 14.80
N ILE A 40 -33.74 -10.34 14.66
CA ILE A 40 -32.91 -9.31 14.03
C ILE A 40 -31.64 -9.07 14.83
N ALA A 41 -31.72 -9.01 16.17
CA ALA A 41 -30.54 -8.81 17.00
C ALA A 41 -29.52 -9.95 16.87
N LEU A 42 -29.99 -11.21 16.75
CA LEU A 42 -29.15 -12.37 16.49
C LEU A 42 -28.54 -12.32 15.08
N ALA A 43 -29.35 -12.05 14.06
CA ALA A 43 -28.85 -11.94 12.68
C ALA A 43 -27.81 -10.83 12.51
N VAL A 44 -27.95 -9.72 13.24
CA VAL A 44 -26.94 -8.64 13.24
C VAL A 44 -25.66 -9.10 13.93
N GLU A 45 -25.73 -9.83 15.04
CA GLU A 45 -24.55 -10.40 15.70
C GLU A 45 -23.79 -11.37 14.77
N ASP A 46 -24.52 -12.23 14.05
CA ASP A 46 -23.93 -13.12 13.03
C ASP A 46 -23.25 -12.33 11.89
N ILE A 47 -23.84 -11.20 11.47
CA ILE A 47 -23.24 -10.33 10.43
C ILE A 47 -21.97 -9.66 10.95
N GLU A 48 -21.95 -9.17 12.19
CA GLU A 48 -20.77 -8.56 12.82
C GLU A 48 -19.61 -9.57 12.86
N GLU A 49 -19.87 -10.83 13.23
CA GLU A 49 -18.85 -11.89 13.23
C GLU A 49 -18.30 -12.21 11.83
N VAL A 50 -19.18 -12.28 10.82
CA VAL A 50 -18.75 -12.49 9.42
C VAL A 50 -17.97 -11.29 8.89
N GLN A 51 -18.33 -10.07 9.30
CA GLN A 51 -17.62 -8.87 8.91
C GLN A 51 -16.19 -8.87 9.46
N GLU A 52 -16.01 -9.22 10.74
CA GLU A 52 -14.67 -9.34 11.35
C GLU A 52 -13.79 -10.36 10.59
N GLN A 53 -14.36 -11.51 10.21
CA GLN A 53 -13.66 -12.51 9.39
C GLN A 53 -13.34 -12.04 7.97
N LEU A 54 -14.16 -11.16 7.41
CA LEU A 54 -13.90 -10.56 6.10
C LEU A 54 -12.79 -9.51 6.19
N GLU A 55 -12.74 -8.73 7.27
CA GLU A 55 -11.66 -7.78 7.53
C GLU A 55 -10.31 -8.51 7.60
N GLU A 56 -10.21 -9.59 8.37
CA GLU A 56 -8.98 -10.42 8.42
C GLU A 56 -8.58 -10.98 7.05
N GLN A 57 -9.55 -11.41 6.24
CA GLN A 57 -9.27 -11.89 4.88
C GLN A 57 -8.81 -10.77 3.95
N VAL A 58 -9.35 -9.57 4.08
CA VAL A 58 -8.93 -8.42 3.29
C VAL A 58 -7.51 -8.01 3.65
N ASP A 59 -7.17 -7.99 4.93
CA ASP A 59 -5.80 -7.72 5.40
C ASP A 59 -4.81 -8.75 4.84
N SER A 60 -5.17 -10.05 4.88
CA SER A 60 -4.35 -11.11 4.27
C SER A 60 -4.15 -10.92 2.76
N ILE A 61 -5.18 -10.48 2.04
CA ILE A 61 -5.06 -10.20 0.60
C ILE A 61 -4.15 -8.99 0.37
N ASP A 62 -4.23 -7.97 1.21
CA ASP A 62 -3.37 -6.78 1.11
C ASP A 62 -1.89 -7.15 1.30
N GLU A 63 -1.59 -7.99 2.30
CA GLU A 63 -0.23 -8.53 2.53
C GLU A 63 0.27 -9.35 1.33
N ASP A 64 -0.56 -10.25 0.79
CA ASP A 64 -0.22 -11.06 -0.40
C ASP A 64 0.05 -10.16 -1.62
N LEU A 65 -0.74 -9.10 -1.81
CA LEU A 65 -0.56 -8.15 -2.91
C LEU A 65 0.70 -7.30 -2.72
N GLU A 66 1.06 -6.94 -1.49
CA GLU A 66 2.33 -6.27 -1.21
C GLU A 66 3.52 -7.17 -1.54
N GLU A 67 3.46 -8.47 -1.20
CA GLU A 67 4.49 -9.43 -1.58
C GLU A 67 4.60 -9.58 -3.10
N PHE A 68 3.48 -9.67 -3.82
CA PHE A 68 3.50 -9.67 -5.28
C PHE A 68 4.05 -8.38 -5.88
N ALA A 69 3.73 -7.23 -5.29
CA ALA A 69 4.28 -5.97 -5.73
C ALA A 69 5.80 -5.94 -5.56
N ARG A 70 6.33 -6.48 -4.45
CA ARG A 70 7.78 -6.64 -4.30
C ARG A 70 8.33 -7.59 -5.37
N ILE A 71 7.78 -8.79 -5.54
CA ILE A 71 8.32 -9.73 -6.55
C ILE A 71 8.31 -9.14 -7.98
N LEU A 72 7.28 -8.38 -8.34
CA LEU A 72 7.12 -7.86 -9.71
C LEU A 72 7.80 -6.51 -9.95
N PHE A 73 7.97 -5.68 -8.92
CA PHE A 73 8.47 -4.31 -9.05
C PHE A 73 9.75 -4.03 -8.25
N ASP A 74 10.19 -4.94 -7.37
CA ASP A 74 11.48 -4.90 -6.65
C ASP A 74 12.62 -5.57 -7.46
N GLU A 75 12.33 -6.03 -8.68
CA GLU A 75 13.32 -6.38 -9.73
C GLU A 75 13.41 -5.28 -10.82
N GLU A 76 12.86 -4.08 -10.60
CA GLU A 76 13.03 -2.91 -11.46
C GLU A 76 13.25 -1.61 -10.65
N GLU A 77 14.12 -1.63 -9.63
CA GLU A 77 15.13 -0.55 -9.64
C GLU A 77 15.97 -0.87 -10.85
N ASP A 78 15.84 -0.07 -11.92
CA ASP A 78 16.67 -0.15 -13.12
C ASP A 78 18.12 -0.43 -12.70
N ASP A 79 18.56 -1.69 -12.81
CA ASP A 79 19.97 -2.09 -12.60
C ASP A 79 20.90 -1.32 -13.54
N ASP A 80 20.32 -0.64 -14.54
CA ASP A 80 21.00 0.21 -15.50
C ASP A 80 21.14 1.67 -15.04
N VAL A 81 20.38 2.20 -14.05
CA VAL A 81 20.44 3.62 -13.65
C VAL A 81 21.57 3.87 -12.65
N LEU A 82 22.62 4.54 -13.15
CA LEU A 82 23.83 4.88 -12.39
C LEU A 82 23.68 6.14 -11.53
N ALA A 83 23.03 7.18 -12.05
CA ALA A 83 22.88 8.46 -11.35
C ALA A 83 21.80 9.36 -11.98
N GLN A 84 21.15 10.22 -11.19
CA GLN A 84 20.27 11.27 -11.72
C GLN A 84 21.06 12.58 -11.88
N ILE A 85 21.12 13.11 -13.10
CA ILE A 85 21.95 14.28 -13.44
C ILE A 85 21.09 15.38 -14.08
N GLU A 86 21.38 16.63 -13.73
CA GLU A 86 20.83 17.80 -14.42
C GLU A 86 21.77 18.24 -15.54
N CYS A 87 21.29 18.29 -16.78
CA CYS A 87 22.08 18.74 -17.92
C CYS A 87 22.48 20.23 -17.76
N PRO A 88 23.77 20.61 -17.83
CA PRO A 88 24.22 22.00 -17.73
C PRO A 88 23.81 22.86 -18.94
N HIS A 89 23.46 22.25 -20.07
CA HIS A 89 23.08 22.95 -21.30
C HIS A 89 21.58 23.21 -21.42
N CYS A 90 20.74 22.28 -20.92
CA CYS A 90 19.28 22.38 -21.07
C CYS A 90 18.47 22.34 -19.76
N ASN A 91 19.14 22.21 -18.60
CA ASN A 91 18.54 22.19 -17.26
C ASN A 91 17.43 21.15 -17.08
N LYS A 92 17.47 20.07 -17.85
CA LYS A 92 16.57 18.93 -17.68
C LYS A 92 17.28 17.87 -16.86
N VAL A 93 16.52 17.32 -15.92
CA VAL A 93 16.93 16.17 -15.12
C VAL A 93 16.61 14.90 -15.89
N PHE A 94 17.56 13.99 -15.97
CA PHE A 94 17.40 12.65 -16.54
C PHE A 94 18.22 11.63 -15.75
N ASP A 95 17.87 10.37 -15.94
CA ASP A 95 18.54 9.25 -15.34
C ASP A 95 19.64 8.77 -16.29
N LEU A 96 20.88 8.78 -15.81
CA LEU A 96 22.08 8.31 -16.49
C LEU A 96 22.14 6.79 -16.35
N THR A 97 22.32 6.09 -17.46
CA THR A 97 22.46 4.63 -17.49
C THR A 97 23.84 4.18 -17.99
N GLU A 98 24.27 2.94 -17.71
CA GLU A 98 25.58 2.42 -18.15
C GLU A 98 25.73 2.46 -19.68
N ASP A 99 24.67 2.19 -20.43
CA ASP A 99 24.63 2.27 -21.90
C ASP A 99 24.87 3.69 -22.46
N MET A 100 24.70 4.73 -21.64
CA MET A 100 24.98 6.12 -22.07
C MET A 100 26.45 6.49 -21.91
N ILE A 101 27.25 5.68 -21.23
CA ILE A 101 28.66 5.92 -20.98
C ILE A 101 29.47 4.96 -21.84
N ASP A 102 30.09 5.45 -22.91
CA ASP A 102 31.07 4.67 -23.64
C ASP A 102 32.30 4.49 -22.74
N GLY A 103 32.62 3.25 -22.33
CA GLY A 103 33.66 2.93 -21.34
C GLY A 103 35.09 3.38 -21.66
N ASP A 104 35.33 3.96 -22.83
CA ASP A 104 36.61 4.53 -23.29
C ASP A 104 36.54 6.07 -23.47
N SER A 105 35.43 6.72 -23.11
CA SER A 105 35.24 8.17 -23.29
C SER A 105 34.80 8.87 -22.01
N ASP A 106 35.40 10.03 -21.74
CA ASP A 106 35.09 10.86 -20.57
C ASP A 106 33.86 11.77 -20.80
N SER A 107 33.01 11.47 -21.78
CA SER A 107 31.84 12.29 -22.12
C SER A 107 30.67 11.46 -22.62
N PHE A 108 29.46 11.95 -22.40
CA PHE A 108 28.23 11.31 -22.86
C PHE A 108 27.28 12.33 -23.49
N GLU A 109 26.38 11.88 -24.35
CA GLU A 109 25.45 12.75 -25.06
C GLU A 109 24.15 12.93 -24.27
N CYS A 110 23.74 14.18 -24.03
CA CYS A 110 22.47 14.44 -23.35
C CYS A 110 21.26 13.98 -24.21
N PRO A 111 20.33 13.17 -23.67
CA PRO A 111 19.20 12.63 -24.43
C PRO A 111 18.17 13.69 -24.87
N TYR A 112 18.25 14.90 -24.31
CA TYR A 112 17.30 15.98 -24.61
C TYR A 112 17.83 17.07 -25.52
N CYS A 113 19.13 17.34 -25.47
CA CYS A 113 19.74 18.44 -26.22
C CYS A 113 20.88 18.02 -27.13
N HIS A 114 21.30 16.75 -27.11
CA HIS A 114 22.31 16.20 -28.00
C HIS A 114 23.67 16.93 -27.90
N GLU A 115 23.95 17.50 -26.74
CA GLU A 115 25.23 18.14 -26.44
C GLU A 115 26.06 17.17 -25.58
N GLU A 116 27.37 17.11 -25.86
CA GLU A 116 28.31 16.28 -25.12
C GLU A 116 28.58 16.90 -23.74
N ILE A 117 28.35 16.12 -22.69
CA ILE A 117 28.64 16.48 -21.32
C ILE A 117 29.89 15.68 -20.92
N ALA A 118 30.98 16.38 -20.61
CA ALA A 118 32.20 15.75 -20.09
C ALA A 118 32.10 15.53 -18.58
N PHE A 119 32.56 14.37 -18.11
CA PHE A 119 32.78 14.09 -16.70
C PHE A 119 34.26 14.29 -16.38
N GLU A 120 34.59 15.20 -15.46
CA GLU A 120 35.91 15.20 -14.81
C GLU A 120 35.86 14.18 -13.66
N TRP A 121 36.41 12.99 -13.89
CA TRP A 121 36.77 12.12 -12.78
C TRP A 121 37.99 12.74 -12.10
N ASP A 122 37.76 13.46 -10.99
CA ASP A 122 38.82 13.80 -10.05
C ASP A 122 39.23 12.50 -9.34
N CYS A 123 39.91 11.61 -10.07
CA CYS A 123 40.46 10.38 -9.52
C CYS A 123 41.59 10.81 -8.58
N ASP A 124 41.28 10.88 -7.30
CA ASP A 124 42.24 11.02 -6.18
C ASP A 124 43.11 9.73 -6.02
N CYS A 125 43.33 9.04 -7.12
CA CYS A 125 43.93 7.74 -7.24
C CYS A 125 45.42 7.94 -7.56
N GLU A 126 46.25 8.06 -6.54
CA GLU A 126 47.72 8.22 -6.61
C GLU A 126 48.50 7.09 -7.35
N ASP A 127 47.85 6.19 -8.11
CA ASP A 127 48.48 4.91 -8.51
C ASP A 127 48.18 4.40 -9.94
N CYS A 128 48.11 5.29 -10.95
CA CYS A 128 48.24 4.89 -12.36
C CYS A 128 49.59 5.38 -12.94
N SER A 129 50.63 4.61 -12.65
CA SER A 129 51.99 4.61 -13.19
C SER A 129 52.01 4.19 -14.70
N GLU A 130 52.98 4.48 -15.57
CA GLU A 130 54.43 4.26 -15.55
C GLU A 130 55.17 5.02 -16.69
N GLU A 131 56.38 5.50 -16.35
CA GLU A 131 57.70 5.53 -17.04
C GLU A 131 57.96 5.95 -18.53
N GLU A 132 59.18 6.50 -18.70
CA GLU A 132 59.96 6.89 -19.91
C GLU A 132 59.76 8.34 -20.42
N GLU A 133 60.77 9.19 -20.66
CA GLU A 133 62.23 9.06 -20.80
C GLU A 133 62.84 10.49 -20.74
N ASN A 134 64.00 10.68 -20.11
CA ASN A 134 65.11 11.34 -20.81
C ASN A 134 66.45 11.17 -20.09
N LYS A 135 67.34 10.45 -20.78
CA LYS A 135 68.80 10.54 -20.64
C LYS A 135 69.28 11.79 -21.37
N GLU A 136 69.96 12.69 -20.66
CA GLU A 136 71.34 13.16 -20.90
C GLU A 136 71.79 14.11 -19.78
#